data_AF-A0A964V3T2-F1
#
_entry.id   AF-A0A964V3T2-F1
#
_cell.length_a   1.000
_cell.length_b   1.000
_cell.length_c   1.000
_cell.angle_alpha   90.00
_cell.angle_beta   90.00
_cell.angle_gamma   90.00
#
_symmetry.space_group_name_H-M   'P 1'
#
loop_
_entity.id
_entity.type
_entity.pdbx_description
1 polymer ?
#
loop_
_entity_poly.entity_id
_entity_poly.type
_entity_poly.pdbx_seq_one_letter_code
_entity_poly.pdbx_strand_id
1 'polypeptide(L)'
;MNKSLRYAVLAAFAVQPLVATAFSPEDHIAWIKANQDAQPQFVDGDTITFDKADLVKPFIPAEQQAEVLFEGMDMKIKDAGDLSSADSYKAATEKFKGQATIAADGAIENYTAGRPFDPEAFTVGSTEDGSKMVWNWMYRWQNGGLRINEVHWVWVRRGGNHDGHEIMSDSGGKYKEYYTGGGSFERVLTGPYQRVLMSGRADLPDTNYRMNNGEGFAKNTNFREYTGFTAPFDIAGTAFLILRYDDARRADDSWAYIPSLRRVRRISVEVKSDSLLGTDHTLEDFYGFNGRPLEHKWEYAGSARILAVARSRNTDTVYYGPNGWAPLDDWALRKMDIMRMYPQRSGHPYSEKFIYTDRESGESYYANAFDKAGELWKIWQIQKVWTDDPQYAAQQVKFKGEPTAPGTRMQSFQSINVIDLQNDRGTLVPCRGASFPATDINEVKKTHDVNYLTEGR
;
A
#
# COMPACT_ATOMS: atom_id res chain seq x y z
N MET A 1 81.76 26.03 8.94
CA MET A 1 80.50 25.68 9.64
C MET A 1 79.36 26.47 8.99
N ASN A 2 78.49 25.81 8.21
CA ASN A 2 77.14 26.29 7.95
C ASN A 2 76.32 25.10 7.41
N LYS A 3 75.49 24.50 8.27
CA LYS A 3 74.54 23.45 7.90
C LYS A 3 73.22 24.14 7.54
N SER A 4 72.80 24.02 6.28
CA SER A 4 71.47 24.40 5.82
C SER A 4 70.43 23.39 6.31
N LEU A 5 69.52 23.81 7.18
CA LEU A 5 68.33 23.06 7.58
C LEU A 5 67.33 23.06 6.42
N ARG A 6 67.00 21.89 5.87
CA ARG A 6 65.86 21.71 4.97
C ARG A 6 64.66 21.33 5.83
N TYR A 7 63.67 22.22 5.92
CA TYR A 7 62.37 21.89 6.51
C TYR A 7 61.58 21.03 5.52
N ALA A 8 61.25 19.80 5.94
CA ALA A 8 60.28 18.97 5.25
C ALA A 8 58.87 19.50 5.57
N VAL A 9 58.16 19.98 4.56
CA VAL A 9 56.73 20.27 4.66
C VAL A 9 55.99 18.94 4.61
N LEU A 10 55.54 18.45 5.76
CA LEU A 10 54.56 17.37 5.83
C LEU A 10 53.21 17.94 5.35
N ALA A 11 52.77 17.54 4.16
CA ALA A 11 51.39 17.72 3.75
C ALA A 11 50.50 16.77 4.56
N ALA A 12 49.83 17.30 5.57
CA ALA A 12 48.77 16.57 6.26
C ALA A 12 47.56 16.47 5.31
N PHE A 13 47.37 15.31 4.70
CA PHE A 13 46.09 14.97 4.08
C PHE A 13 45.06 14.81 5.20
N ALA A 14 44.24 15.83 5.41
CA ALA A 14 43.02 15.70 6.18
C ALA A 14 42.09 14.75 5.41
N VAL A 15 42.05 13.49 5.83
CA VAL A 15 40.97 12.57 5.44
C VAL A 15 39.71 13.10 6.10
N GLN A 16 38.93 13.89 5.36
CA GLN A 16 37.56 14.16 5.79
C GLN A 16 36.81 12.83 5.74
N PRO A 17 36.08 12.45 6.80
CA PRO A 17 35.19 11.31 6.70
C PRO A 17 34.19 11.60 5.58
N LEU A 18 34.07 10.66 4.63
CA LEU A 18 32.95 10.65 3.70
C LEU A 18 31.69 10.57 4.58
N VAL A 19 31.02 11.69 4.80
CA VAL A 19 29.67 11.66 5.36
C VAL A 19 28.85 10.98 4.28
N ALA A 20 28.45 9.73 4.50
CA ALA A 20 27.47 9.07 3.66
C ALA A 20 26.23 9.96 3.67
N THR A 21 25.92 10.59 2.53
CA THR A 21 24.72 11.41 2.39
C THR A 21 23.50 10.50 2.51
N ALA A 22 22.51 10.91 3.30
CA ALA A 22 21.25 10.17 3.43
C ALA A 22 20.58 10.00 2.06
N PHE A 23 19.92 8.86 1.84
CA PHE A 23 19.25 8.56 0.58
C PHE A 23 18.10 9.54 0.36
N SER A 24 18.13 10.26 -0.75
CA SER A 24 17.23 11.38 -1.08
C SER A 24 16.21 11.02 -2.16
N PRO A 25 15.16 11.83 -2.38
CA PRO A 25 14.24 11.66 -3.50
C PRO A 25 14.94 11.63 -4.86
N GLU A 26 16.03 12.40 -5.01
CA GLU A 26 16.77 12.46 -6.27
C GLU A 26 17.64 11.21 -6.49
N ASP A 27 18.13 10.57 -5.43
CA ASP A 27 18.79 9.26 -5.53
C ASP A 27 17.80 8.18 -6.01
N HIS A 28 16.55 8.24 -5.54
CA HIS A 28 15.48 7.36 -6.01
C HIS A 28 15.16 7.59 -7.49
N ILE A 29 15.02 8.85 -7.94
CA ILE A 29 14.85 9.20 -9.36
C ILE A 29 16.05 8.72 -10.19
N ALA A 30 17.27 8.88 -9.69
CA ALA A 30 18.48 8.40 -10.36
C ALA A 30 18.47 6.87 -10.51
N TRP A 31 18.02 6.14 -9.48
CA TRP A 31 17.85 4.69 -9.54
C TRP A 31 16.83 4.28 -10.60
N ILE A 32 15.66 4.94 -10.69
CA ILE A 32 14.66 4.66 -11.73
C ILE A 32 15.26 4.83 -13.12
N LYS A 33 15.92 5.97 -13.38
CA LYS A 33 16.55 6.27 -14.68
C LYS A 33 17.62 5.24 -15.07
N ALA A 34 18.39 4.75 -14.10
CA ALA A 34 19.43 3.75 -14.34
C ALA A 34 18.88 2.36 -14.64
N ASN A 35 17.67 2.02 -14.18
CA ASN A 35 17.15 0.65 -14.19
C ASN A 35 15.85 0.44 -14.99
N GLN A 36 15.18 1.51 -15.46
CA GLN A 36 13.90 1.41 -16.19
C GLN A 36 13.96 0.49 -17.43
N ASP A 37 15.12 0.44 -18.10
CA ASP A 37 15.35 -0.36 -19.30
C ASP A 37 16.13 -1.67 -19.05
N ALA A 38 16.47 -1.96 -17.77
CA ALA A 38 17.27 -3.12 -17.39
C ALA A 38 16.60 -4.42 -17.85
N GLN A 39 17.37 -5.36 -18.41
CA GLN A 39 16.88 -6.65 -18.90
C GLN A 39 17.15 -7.76 -17.88
N PRO A 40 16.14 -8.59 -17.50
CA PRO A 40 16.33 -9.62 -16.50
C PRO A 40 17.28 -10.70 -17.02
N GLN A 41 18.16 -11.17 -16.13
CA GLN A 41 19.07 -12.28 -16.38
C GLN A 41 18.62 -13.55 -15.63
N PHE A 42 17.31 -13.63 -15.36
CA PHE A 42 16.62 -14.74 -14.71
C PHE A 42 15.34 -15.04 -15.49
N VAL A 43 14.78 -16.24 -15.30
CA VAL A 43 13.57 -16.72 -15.98
C VAL A 43 12.55 -17.30 -14.99
N ASP A 44 11.33 -17.56 -15.46
CA ASP A 44 10.28 -18.23 -14.66
C ASP A 44 10.79 -19.57 -14.10
N GLY A 45 10.61 -19.77 -12.80
CA GLY A 45 11.04 -20.97 -12.09
C GLY A 45 12.42 -20.88 -11.45
N ASP A 46 13.22 -19.85 -11.74
CA ASP A 46 14.50 -19.63 -11.05
C ASP A 46 14.30 -19.37 -9.56
N THR A 47 15.24 -19.82 -8.74
CA THR A 47 15.39 -19.39 -7.34
C THR A 47 16.68 -18.57 -7.23
N ILE A 48 16.54 -17.32 -6.77
CA ILE A 48 17.65 -16.40 -6.56
C ILE A 48 18.02 -16.37 -5.07
N THR A 49 19.25 -16.75 -4.79
CA THR A 49 19.90 -16.71 -3.47
C THR A 49 20.83 -15.50 -3.37
N PHE A 50 21.29 -15.18 -2.16
CA PHE A 50 22.05 -13.95 -1.89
C PHE A 50 23.33 -13.78 -2.71
N ASP A 51 24.05 -14.88 -3.00
CA ASP A 51 25.24 -14.89 -3.87
C ASP A 51 24.95 -14.43 -5.31
N LYS A 52 23.68 -14.43 -5.71
CA LYS A 52 23.18 -13.96 -7.02
C LYS A 52 22.28 -12.73 -6.91
N ALA A 53 22.27 -12.03 -5.77
CA ALA A 53 21.41 -10.88 -5.54
C ALA A 53 21.58 -9.78 -6.60
N ASP A 54 22.77 -9.63 -7.18
CA ASP A 54 23.03 -8.66 -8.25
C ASP A 54 22.15 -8.85 -9.50
N LEU A 55 21.66 -10.07 -9.75
CA LEU A 55 20.75 -10.36 -10.87
C LEU A 55 19.37 -9.69 -10.69
N VAL A 56 18.95 -9.45 -9.44
CA VAL A 56 17.62 -8.93 -9.11
C VAL A 56 17.64 -7.47 -8.62
N LYS A 57 18.79 -6.94 -8.19
CA LYS A 57 18.93 -5.54 -7.73
C LYS A 57 18.34 -4.50 -8.68
N PRO A 58 18.49 -4.57 -10.02
CA PRO A 58 17.87 -3.61 -10.93
C PRO A 58 16.35 -3.59 -10.90
N PHE A 59 15.71 -4.66 -10.39
CA PHE A 59 14.25 -4.82 -10.38
C PHE A 59 13.66 -4.66 -8.99
N ILE A 60 14.43 -4.21 -8.01
CA ILE A 60 14.00 -3.96 -6.64
C ILE A 60 14.39 -2.53 -6.27
N PRO A 61 13.44 -1.64 -5.92
CA PRO A 61 13.74 -0.25 -5.58
C PRO A 61 14.87 -0.16 -4.56
N ALA A 62 15.80 0.78 -4.75
CA ALA A 62 17.06 0.85 -3.99
C ALA A 62 16.83 0.80 -2.47
N GLU A 63 15.85 1.55 -1.99
CA GLU A 63 15.47 1.63 -0.59
C GLU A 63 14.90 0.32 -0.01
N GLN A 64 14.43 -0.60 -0.86
CA GLN A 64 13.90 -1.90 -0.45
C GLN A 64 14.98 -2.98 -0.38
N GLN A 65 16.10 -2.80 -1.08
CA GLN A 65 17.08 -3.86 -1.33
C GLN A 65 17.64 -4.45 -0.04
N ALA A 66 17.98 -3.62 0.95
CA ALA A 66 18.52 -4.08 2.24
C ALA A 66 17.53 -4.96 3.02
N GLU A 67 16.23 -4.83 2.76
CA GLU A 67 15.19 -5.53 3.52
C GLU A 67 14.74 -6.84 2.87
N VAL A 68 15.12 -7.07 1.61
CA VAL A 68 14.73 -8.27 0.85
C VAL A 68 15.92 -9.05 0.30
N LEU A 69 17.11 -8.45 0.28
CA LEU A 69 18.37 -9.07 -0.14
C LEU A 69 19.29 -9.28 1.06
N PHE A 70 19.32 -10.50 1.59
CA PHE A 70 20.11 -10.87 2.75
C PHE A 70 20.60 -12.32 2.67
N GLU A 71 21.63 -12.66 3.45
CA GLU A 71 22.11 -14.05 3.56
C GLU A 71 20.99 -14.99 4.03
N GLY A 72 20.78 -16.06 3.27
CA GLY A 72 19.67 -16.99 3.51
C GLY A 72 18.36 -16.63 2.79
N MET A 73 18.35 -15.58 1.95
CA MET A 73 17.20 -15.29 1.10
C MET A 73 16.91 -16.42 0.11
N ASP A 74 15.62 -16.64 -0.16
CA ASP A 74 15.11 -17.55 -1.19
C ASP A 74 14.01 -16.83 -1.98
N MET A 75 14.41 -16.21 -3.09
CA MET A 75 13.51 -15.47 -3.97
C MET A 75 13.18 -16.33 -5.19
N LYS A 76 12.03 -17.01 -5.15
CA LYS A 76 11.53 -17.78 -6.29
C LYS A 76 10.89 -16.86 -7.32
N ILE A 77 11.42 -16.83 -8.53
CA ILE A 77 10.85 -16.10 -9.66
C ILE A 77 9.69 -16.91 -10.23
N LYS A 78 8.54 -16.26 -10.37
CA LYS A 78 7.36 -16.86 -10.97
C LYS A 78 6.62 -15.87 -11.85
N ASP A 79 6.25 -16.29 -13.05
CA ASP A 79 5.28 -15.56 -13.85
C ASP A 79 3.92 -15.55 -13.12
N ALA A 80 3.37 -14.36 -12.89
CA ALA A 80 2.07 -14.21 -12.25
C ALA A 80 0.90 -14.54 -13.19
N GLY A 81 1.17 -14.66 -14.50
CA GLY A 81 0.17 -14.87 -15.53
C GLY A 81 -0.70 -13.62 -15.75
N ASP A 82 -1.89 -13.82 -16.30
CA ASP A 82 -2.87 -12.77 -16.57
C ASP A 82 -3.51 -12.26 -15.27
N LEU A 83 -3.20 -11.01 -14.94
CA LEU A 83 -3.76 -10.28 -13.79
C LEU A 83 -4.69 -9.14 -14.23
N SER A 84 -5.16 -9.17 -15.48
CA SER A 84 -6.03 -8.15 -16.02
C SER A 84 -7.37 -8.10 -15.28
N SER A 85 -7.90 -6.89 -15.12
CA SER A 85 -9.19 -6.63 -14.48
C SER A 85 -10.36 -7.39 -15.13
N ALA A 86 -11.50 -7.44 -14.42
CA ALA A 86 -12.73 -8.02 -14.95
C ALA A 86 -13.20 -7.36 -16.26
N ASP A 87 -13.96 -8.11 -17.05
CA ASP A 87 -14.49 -7.66 -18.35
C ASP A 87 -15.43 -6.46 -18.22
N SER A 88 -16.18 -6.37 -17.12
CA SER A 88 -17.03 -5.22 -16.81
C SER A 88 -16.23 -3.92 -16.71
N TYR A 89 -15.05 -3.96 -16.09
CA TYR A 89 -14.14 -2.81 -15.99
C TYR A 89 -13.51 -2.47 -17.34
N LYS A 90 -13.12 -3.48 -18.13
CA LYS A 90 -12.59 -3.28 -19.49
C LYS A 90 -13.65 -2.64 -20.40
N ALA A 91 -14.89 -3.14 -20.36
CA ALA A 91 -16.02 -2.60 -21.12
C ALA A 91 -16.36 -1.16 -20.72
N ALA A 92 -16.38 -0.85 -19.42
CA ALA A 92 -16.57 0.51 -18.94
C ALA A 92 -15.43 1.45 -19.39
N THR A 93 -14.19 0.98 -19.30
CA THR A 93 -13.00 1.73 -19.76
C THR A 93 -13.11 2.10 -21.23
N GLU A 94 -13.48 1.14 -22.10
CA GLU A 94 -13.63 1.41 -23.53
C GLU A 94 -14.81 2.34 -23.82
N LYS A 95 -15.96 2.12 -23.17
CA LYS A 95 -17.17 2.95 -23.34
C LYS A 95 -16.94 4.42 -22.98
N PHE A 96 -16.15 4.70 -21.95
CA PHE A 96 -15.92 6.05 -21.43
C PHE A 96 -14.55 6.63 -21.79
N LYS A 97 -13.81 5.95 -22.69
CA LYS A 97 -12.48 6.35 -23.11
C LYS A 97 -12.47 7.80 -23.61
N GLY A 98 -11.56 8.61 -23.07
CA GLY A 98 -11.37 10.01 -23.46
C GLY A 98 -12.42 10.99 -22.98
N GLN A 99 -13.39 10.58 -22.17
CA GLN A 99 -14.38 11.50 -21.59
C GLN A 99 -13.84 12.24 -20.36
N ALA A 100 -13.09 11.54 -19.50
CA ALA A 100 -12.54 12.13 -18.30
C ALA A 100 -11.52 13.23 -18.64
N THR A 101 -11.57 14.32 -17.88
CA THR A 101 -10.67 15.47 -18.01
C THR A 101 -10.14 15.89 -16.65
N ILE A 102 -9.01 16.61 -16.64
CA ILE A 102 -8.45 17.21 -15.42
C ILE A 102 -8.68 18.72 -15.48
N ALA A 103 -9.36 19.25 -14.47
CA ALA A 103 -9.53 20.68 -14.28
C ALA A 103 -8.22 21.36 -13.85
N ALA A 104 -8.17 22.69 -13.92
CA ALA A 104 -6.96 23.47 -13.60
C ALA A 104 -6.46 23.26 -12.15
N ASP A 105 -7.33 22.88 -11.23
CA ASP A 105 -7.00 22.57 -9.84
C ASP A 105 -6.63 21.09 -9.61
N GLY A 106 -6.60 20.27 -10.66
CA GLY A 106 -6.29 18.85 -10.60
C GLY A 106 -7.52 17.95 -10.41
N ALA A 107 -8.74 18.50 -10.26
CA ALA A 107 -9.94 17.71 -10.08
C ALA A 107 -10.30 16.94 -11.34
N ILE A 108 -10.70 15.68 -11.19
CA ILE A 108 -11.29 14.93 -12.30
C ILE A 108 -12.71 15.40 -12.58
N GLU A 109 -13.02 15.56 -13.86
CA GLU A 109 -14.34 15.94 -14.36
C GLU A 109 -14.76 14.97 -15.45
N ASN A 110 -16.07 14.86 -15.70
CA ASN A 110 -16.66 14.01 -16.75
C ASN A 110 -16.30 12.51 -16.63
N TYR A 111 -15.95 12.03 -15.43
CA TYR A 111 -15.71 10.62 -15.16
C TYR A 111 -17.01 9.88 -14.81
N THR A 112 -17.15 8.64 -15.31
CA THR A 112 -18.28 7.75 -15.00
C THR A 112 -17.83 6.42 -14.39
N ALA A 113 -17.08 5.61 -15.13
CA ALA A 113 -16.59 4.30 -14.68
C ALA A 113 -15.39 3.82 -15.53
N GLY A 114 -14.70 2.78 -15.08
CA GLY A 114 -13.52 2.23 -15.77
C GLY A 114 -12.24 3.02 -15.48
N ARG A 115 -11.18 2.72 -16.23
CA ARG A 115 -9.90 3.45 -16.15
C ARG A 115 -10.05 4.82 -16.82
N PRO A 116 -9.84 5.94 -16.09
CA PRO A 116 -10.03 7.27 -16.65
C PRO A 116 -9.09 7.64 -17.81
N PHE A 117 -7.80 7.32 -17.69
CA PHE A 117 -6.75 7.79 -18.61
C PHE A 117 -5.86 6.64 -19.07
N ASP A 118 -5.32 6.74 -20.29
CA ASP A 118 -4.40 5.75 -20.85
C ASP A 118 -2.95 6.04 -20.41
N PRO A 119 -2.33 5.18 -19.56
CA PRO A 119 -0.98 5.40 -19.07
C PRO A 119 0.11 5.20 -20.14
N GLU A 120 -0.18 4.63 -21.30
CA GLU A 120 0.80 4.54 -22.40
C GLU A 120 1.12 5.92 -23.01
N ALA A 121 0.28 6.93 -22.79
CA ALA A 121 0.47 8.28 -23.30
C ALA A 121 1.19 9.24 -22.32
N PHE A 122 1.55 8.77 -21.12
CA PHE A 122 2.09 9.65 -20.08
C PHE A 122 3.56 10.02 -20.32
N THR A 123 3.90 11.27 -20.02
CA THR A 123 5.26 11.81 -20.18
C THR A 123 5.98 11.93 -18.85
N VAL A 124 7.21 11.43 -18.77
CA VAL A 124 8.03 11.53 -17.55
C VAL A 124 8.25 13.00 -17.17
N GLY A 125 8.09 13.34 -15.89
CA GLY A 125 8.18 14.70 -15.36
C GLY A 125 6.90 15.54 -15.54
N SER A 126 5.86 15.00 -16.18
CA SER A 126 4.59 15.70 -16.39
C SER A 126 3.76 15.72 -15.11
N THR A 127 3.39 16.91 -14.64
CA THR A 127 2.49 17.09 -13.49
C THR A 127 1.02 16.84 -13.84
N GLU A 128 0.65 17.11 -15.10
CA GLU A 128 -0.67 16.78 -15.63
C GLU A 128 -0.87 15.27 -15.69
N ASP A 129 0.11 14.52 -16.21
CA ASP A 129 0.03 13.07 -16.27
C ASP A 129 0.19 12.43 -14.89
N GLY A 130 0.94 13.06 -13.97
CA GLY A 130 0.93 12.70 -12.55
C GLY A 130 -0.48 12.78 -11.96
N SER A 131 -1.22 13.84 -12.28
CA SER A 131 -2.61 14.03 -11.84
C SER A 131 -3.54 13.00 -12.48
N LYS A 132 -3.40 12.70 -13.78
CA LYS A 132 -4.13 11.60 -14.44
C LYS A 132 -3.83 10.25 -13.79
N MET A 133 -2.58 10.00 -13.42
CA MET A 133 -2.15 8.74 -12.82
C MET A 133 -2.75 8.51 -11.43
N VAL A 134 -2.79 9.52 -10.56
CA VAL A 134 -3.45 9.36 -9.26
C VAL A 134 -4.95 9.10 -9.43
N TRP A 135 -5.61 9.67 -10.45
CA TRP A 135 -7.00 9.35 -10.73
C TRP A 135 -7.18 7.94 -11.28
N ASN A 136 -6.25 7.43 -12.09
CA ASN A 136 -6.22 6.01 -12.46
C ASN A 136 -6.10 5.11 -11.23
N TRP A 137 -5.28 5.48 -10.25
CA TRP A 137 -5.17 4.77 -8.97
C TRP A 137 -6.49 4.79 -8.18
N MET A 138 -7.12 5.96 -8.05
CA MET A 138 -8.38 6.11 -7.31
C MET A 138 -9.53 5.28 -7.90
N TYR A 139 -9.55 5.15 -9.22
CA TYR A 139 -10.61 4.48 -9.98
C TYR A 139 -10.20 3.13 -10.59
N ARG A 140 -9.10 2.54 -10.12
CA ARG A 140 -8.71 1.18 -10.50
C ARG A 140 -9.81 0.17 -10.17
N TRP A 141 -9.72 -1.01 -10.80
CA TRP A 141 -10.67 -2.09 -10.55
C TRP A 141 -10.61 -2.52 -9.08
N GLN A 142 -11.75 -2.41 -8.39
CA GLN A 142 -11.89 -2.68 -6.95
C GLN A 142 -13.17 -3.47 -6.64
N ASN A 143 -13.90 -3.92 -7.67
CA ASN A 143 -15.25 -4.49 -7.58
C ASN A 143 -16.17 -3.62 -6.69
N GLY A 144 -16.88 -4.20 -5.72
CA GLY A 144 -17.69 -3.47 -4.74
C GLY A 144 -16.93 -2.84 -3.58
N GLY A 145 -15.61 -3.01 -3.54
CA GLY A 145 -14.77 -2.66 -2.40
C GLY A 145 -14.34 -3.88 -1.59
N LEU A 146 -13.31 -3.69 -0.78
CA LEU A 146 -12.64 -4.75 -0.02
C LEU A 146 -13.24 -4.90 1.37
N ARG A 147 -13.47 -6.13 1.80
CA ARG A 147 -13.68 -6.48 3.21
C ARG A 147 -12.58 -7.39 3.69
N ILE A 148 -12.04 -7.11 4.88
CA ILE A 148 -11.09 -7.96 5.57
C ILE A 148 -11.68 -8.28 6.94
N ASN A 149 -11.86 -9.56 7.22
CA ASN A 149 -12.46 -9.98 8.48
C ASN A 149 -11.51 -9.72 9.67
N GLU A 150 -10.21 -9.96 9.45
CA GLU A 150 -9.20 -9.84 10.48
C GLU A 150 -7.93 -9.19 9.90
N VAL A 151 -7.70 -7.92 10.24
CA VAL A 151 -6.43 -7.23 10.01
C VAL A 151 -5.66 -7.29 11.32
N HIS A 152 -4.38 -7.68 11.28
CA HIS A 152 -3.47 -7.42 12.39
C HIS A 152 -2.58 -6.24 12.03
N TRP A 153 -2.17 -5.47 13.03
CA TRP A 153 -1.01 -4.58 12.95
C TRP A 153 -0.02 -5.10 13.98
N VAL A 154 1.13 -5.59 13.54
CA VAL A 154 2.14 -6.22 14.42
C VAL A 154 3.37 -5.31 14.46
N TRP A 155 3.70 -4.80 15.63
CA TRP A 155 4.87 -3.93 15.83
C TRP A 155 6.10 -4.79 15.94
N VAL A 156 7.09 -4.51 15.11
CA VAL A 156 8.33 -5.26 15.02
C VAL A 156 9.51 -4.33 15.24
N ARG A 157 10.45 -4.76 16.07
CA ARG A 157 11.80 -4.17 16.15
C ARG A 157 12.79 -5.02 15.39
N ARG A 158 13.78 -4.36 14.77
CA ARG A 158 14.90 -5.06 14.14
C ARG A 158 15.63 -5.95 15.15
N GLY A 159 16.06 -7.12 14.68
CA GLY A 159 16.77 -8.11 15.48
C GLY A 159 15.93 -8.81 16.55
N GLY A 160 16.56 -9.75 17.26
CA GLY A 160 15.88 -10.57 18.27
C GLY A 160 14.97 -11.65 17.68
N ASN A 161 14.01 -12.10 18.49
CA ASN A 161 12.98 -13.08 18.11
C ASN A 161 11.64 -12.73 18.77
N HIS A 162 10.60 -13.45 18.37
CA HIS A 162 9.23 -13.26 18.83
C HIS A 162 8.58 -14.56 19.32
N ASP A 163 9.34 -15.62 19.57
CA ASP A 163 8.84 -16.95 19.96
C ASP A 163 7.96 -16.91 21.23
N GLY A 164 8.27 -16.00 22.15
CA GLY A 164 7.53 -15.78 23.39
C GLY A 164 6.37 -14.79 23.31
N HIS A 165 6.15 -14.14 22.16
CA HIS A 165 5.06 -13.17 22.01
C HIS A 165 3.70 -13.87 21.93
N GLU A 166 2.66 -13.26 22.48
CA GLU A 166 1.32 -13.86 22.62
C GLU A 166 0.74 -14.38 21.30
N ILE A 167 0.97 -13.66 20.19
CA ILE A 167 0.52 -14.03 18.83
C ILE A 167 1.01 -15.41 18.37
N MET A 168 2.14 -15.89 18.89
CA MET A 168 2.70 -17.20 18.56
C MET A 168 1.95 -18.35 19.23
N SER A 169 1.21 -18.05 20.29
CA SER A 169 0.38 -18.99 21.04
C SER A 169 -1.13 -18.76 20.86
N ASP A 170 -1.51 -17.59 20.36
CA ASP A 170 -2.90 -17.17 20.20
C ASP A 170 -3.69 -18.15 19.32
N SER A 171 -4.95 -18.39 19.70
CA SER A 171 -5.85 -19.33 19.04
C SER A 171 -5.23 -20.72 18.83
N GLY A 172 -4.39 -21.18 19.77
CA GLY A 172 -3.69 -22.47 19.67
C GLY A 172 -2.50 -22.45 18.70
N GLY A 173 -1.86 -21.29 18.52
CA GLY A 173 -0.75 -21.10 17.58
C GLY A 173 -1.19 -20.96 16.12
N LYS A 174 -2.43 -20.53 15.88
CA LYS A 174 -3.05 -20.39 14.55
C LYS A 174 -2.21 -19.58 13.56
N TYR A 175 -1.44 -18.61 14.05
CA TYR A 175 -0.64 -17.68 13.25
C TYR A 175 0.85 -18.03 13.18
N LYS A 176 1.30 -18.97 14.02
CA LYS A 176 2.73 -19.26 14.23
C LYS A 176 3.47 -19.62 12.94
N GLU A 177 2.82 -20.39 12.05
CA GLU A 177 3.42 -20.85 10.80
C GLU A 177 3.78 -19.71 9.83
N TYR A 178 3.21 -18.52 10.03
CA TYR A 178 3.41 -17.36 9.15
C TYR A 178 4.54 -16.44 9.61
N TYR A 179 5.06 -16.60 10.84
CA TYR A 179 6.19 -15.82 11.35
C TYR A 179 7.40 -16.74 11.53
N THR A 180 8.27 -16.76 10.53
CA THR A 180 9.39 -17.72 10.40
C THR A 180 10.77 -17.08 10.48
N GLY A 181 10.83 -15.74 10.59
CA GLY A 181 12.06 -14.96 10.65
C GLY A 181 12.46 -14.54 12.07
N GLY A 182 13.37 -13.58 12.15
CA GLY A 182 13.70 -12.88 13.40
C GLY A 182 12.74 -11.73 13.69
N GLY A 183 13.25 -10.70 14.35
CA GLY A 183 12.46 -9.53 14.76
C GLY A 183 11.73 -9.77 16.08
N SER A 184 11.70 -8.73 16.92
CA SER A 184 11.02 -8.77 18.22
C SER A 184 9.67 -8.07 18.14
N PHE A 185 8.62 -8.76 18.54
CA PHE A 185 7.26 -8.22 18.53
C PHE A 185 6.95 -7.48 19.82
N GLU A 186 6.42 -6.26 19.71
CA GLU A 186 6.09 -5.40 20.86
C GLU A 186 4.60 -5.36 21.17
N ARG A 187 3.76 -5.37 20.14
CA ARG A 187 2.31 -5.19 20.25
C ARG A 187 1.60 -5.69 19.01
N VAL A 188 0.36 -6.15 19.18
CA VAL A 188 -0.54 -6.49 18.08
C VAL A 188 -1.86 -5.77 18.27
N LEU A 189 -2.32 -5.01 17.27
CA LEU A 189 -3.71 -4.61 17.18
C LEU A 189 -4.45 -5.55 16.23
N THR A 190 -5.72 -5.83 16.50
CA THR A 190 -6.54 -6.66 15.63
C THR A 190 -7.89 -6.03 15.41
N GLY A 191 -8.41 -6.11 14.19
CA GLY A 191 -9.82 -5.83 13.93
C GLY A 191 -10.21 -5.86 12.46
N PRO A 192 -11.50 -5.66 12.16
CA PRO A 192 -12.02 -5.72 10.80
C PRO A 192 -11.77 -4.44 10.03
N TYR A 193 -11.73 -4.58 8.70
CA TYR A 193 -11.71 -3.46 7.76
C TYR A 193 -12.77 -3.69 6.68
N GLN A 194 -13.47 -2.64 6.26
CA GLN A 194 -14.33 -2.69 5.09
C GLN A 194 -14.33 -1.35 4.35
N ARG A 195 -14.21 -1.39 3.03
CA ARG A 195 -14.56 -0.30 2.12
C ARG A 195 -15.66 -0.75 1.19
N VAL A 196 -16.65 0.11 0.98
CA VAL A 196 -17.73 -0.09 0.03
C VAL A 196 -17.73 1.05 -0.97
N LEU A 197 -17.60 0.71 -2.25
CA LEU A 197 -17.66 1.66 -3.35
C LEU A 197 -19.12 1.92 -3.74
N MET A 198 -19.47 3.21 -3.76
CA MET A 198 -20.82 3.73 -4.02
C MET A 198 -20.97 4.28 -5.43
N SER A 199 -19.87 4.69 -6.07
CA SER A 199 -19.81 5.16 -7.46
C SER A 199 -18.61 4.56 -8.21
N GLY A 200 -18.57 4.71 -9.53
CA GLY A 200 -17.52 4.11 -10.38
C GLY A 200 -17.60 2.58 -10.47
N ARG A 201 -18.75 2.00 -10.12
CA ARG A 201 -19.00 0.55 -10.03
C ARG A 201 -19.19 -0.06 -11.42
N ALA A 202 -18.09 -0.42 -12.08
CA ALA A 202 -18.09 -1.01 -13.41
C ALA A 202 -18.93 -2.30 -13.51
N ASP A 203 -19.13 -3.00 -12.40
CA ASP A 203 -20.00 -4.18 -12.24
C ASP A 203 -21.50 -3.85 -12.17
N LEU A 204 -21.88 -2.57 -12.09
CA LEU A 204 -23.28 -2.11 -12.02
C LEU A 204 -23.63 -1.20 -13.22
N PRO A 205 -23.52 -1.66 -14.47
CA PRO A 205 -23.79 -0.82 -15.65
C PRO A 205 -25.25 -0.33 -15.72
N ASP A 206 -26.20 -1.10 -15.18
CA ASP A 206 -27.63 -0.82 -15.27
C ASP A 206 -28.13 0.25 -14.27
N THR A 207 -27.32 0.57 -13.26
CA THR A 207 -27.65 1.58 -12.24
C THR A 207 -26.78 2.83 -12.37
N ASN A 208 -26.37 3.15 -13.61
CA ASN A 208 -25.43 4.22 -13.92
C ASN A 208 -24.13 4.12 -13.12
N TYR A 209 -23.61 2.89 -12.97
CA TYR A 209 -22.34 2.60 -12.28
C TYR A 209 -22.33 3.05 -10.81
N ARG A 210 -23.50 3.04 -10.17
CA ARG A 210 -23.70 3.51 -8.79
C ARG A 210 -24.49 2.52 -7.97
N MET A 211 -24.09 2.35 -6.72
CA MET A 211 -24.87 1.59 -5.74
C MET A 211 -26.23 2.28 -5.52
N ASN A 212 -27.32 1.51 -5.51
CA ASN A 212 -28.67 2.03 -5.29
C ASN A 212 -29.01 3.24 -6.20
N ASN A 213 -28.60 3.22 -7.47
CA ASN A 213 -28.78 4.31 -8.45
C ASN A 213 -28.22 5.68 -8.01
N GLY A 214 -27.31 5.72 -7.02
CA GLY A 214 -26.83 6.97 -6.45
C GLY A 214 -27.84 7.68 -5.55
N GLU A 215 -28.81 6.95 -5.01
CA GLU A 215 -29.83 7.49 -4.12
C GLU A 215 -29.58 7.14 -2.65
N GLY A 216 -30.22 7.89 -1.75
CA GLY A 216 -30.18 7.64 -0.31
C GLY A 216 -28.75 7.67 0.24
N PHE A 217 -28.33 6.56 0.86
CA PHE A 217 -27.05 6.46 1.56
C PHE A 217 -25.82 6.47 0.62
N ALA A 218 -26.03 6.19 -0.67
CA ALA A 218 -25.02 6.22 -1.72
C ALA A 218 -24.93 7.59 -2.43
N LYS A 219 -25.87 8.51 -2.18
CA LYS A 219 -25.94 9.78 -2.90
C LYS A 219 -24.68 10.62 -2.69
N ASN A 220 -24.15 11.14 -3.80
CA ASN A 220 -22.95 11.99 -3.86
C ASN A 220 -21.72 11.39 -3.15
N THR A 221 -21.68 10.08 -3.00
CA THR A 221 -20.65 9.36 -2.24
C THR A 221 -19.84 8.52 -3.20
N ASN A 222 -18.52 8.60 -3.08
CA ASN A 222 -17.60 7.74 -3.80
C ASN A 222 -17.39 6.42 -3.06
N PHE A 223 -17.00 6.49 -1.79
CA PHE A 223 -16.92 5.31 -0.94
C PHE A 223 -17.21 5.62 0.53
N ARG A 224 -17.52 4.55 1.27
CA ARG A 224 -17.51 4.53 2.73
C ARG A 224 -16.54 3.48 3.21
N GLU A 225 -15.85 3.78 4.30
CA GLU A 225 -14.82 2.92 4.86
C GLU A 225 -14.92 2.86 6.37
N TYR A 226 -14.83 1.64 6.90
CA TYR A 226 -14.85 1.33 8.32
C TYR A 226 -13.56 0.58 8.69
N THR A 227 -12.89 1.04 9.74
CA THR A 227 -11.79 0.32 10.39
C THR A 227 -12.16 0.16 11.86
N GLY A 228 -12.26 -1.08 12.34
CA GLY A 228 -12.56 -1.38 13.74
C GLY A 228 -11.37 -2.05 14.42
N PHE A 229 -11.35 -1.99 15.75
CA PHE A 229 -10.38 -2.69 16.57
C PHE A 229 -11.07 -3.51 17.64
N THR A 230 -10.78 -4.81 17.69
CA THR A 230 -11.36 -5.78 18.63
C THR A 230 -10.38 -6.21 19.71
N ALA A 231 -9.08 -5.99 19.51
CA ALA A 231 -8.03 -6.29 20.48
C ALA A 231 -6.83 -5.37 20.28
N PRO A 232 -6.02 -5.09 21.33
CA PRO A 232 -6.14 -5.57 22.71
C PRO A 232 -7.19 -4.78 23.53
N PHE A 233 -7.41 -5.21 24.78
CA PHE A 233 -8.50 -4.72 25.65
C PHE A 233 -8.57 -3.19 25.78
N ASP A 234 -7.44 -2.50 25.84
CA ASP A 234 -7.37 -1.05 26.03
C ASP A 234 -7.85 -0.23 24.82
N ILE A 235 -7.90 -0.84 23.63
CA ILE A 235 -8.37 -0.20 22.40
C ILE A 235 -9.58 -0.90 21.76
N ALA A 236 -9.98 -2.06 22.27
CA ALA A 236 -11.13 -2.83 21.81
C ALA A 236 -12.41 -1.99 21.82
N GLY A 237 -13.11 -1.98 20.68
CA GLY A 237 -14.28 -1.14 20.39
C GLY A 237 -13.93 0.20 19.73
N THR A 238 -12.66 0.55 19.57
CA THR A 238 -12.26 1.73 18.79
C THR A 238 -12.64 1.52 17.33
N ALA A 239 -13.19 2.56 16.69
CA ALA A 239 -13.58 2.49 15.29
C ALA A 239 -13.38 3.82 14.57
N PHE A 240 -13.03 3.74 13.30
CA PHE A 240 -12.88 4.85 12.38
C PHE A 240 -13.86 4.68 11.22
N LEU A 241 -14.51 5.77 10.83
CA LEU A 241 -15.38 5.84 9.67
C LEU A 241 -14.89 6.97 8.76
N ILE A 242 -14.73 6.68 7.47
CA ILE A 242 -14.40 7.66 6.43
C ILE A 242 -15.48 7.64 5.37
N LEU A 243 -16.00 8.82 5.03
CA LEU A 243 -16.92 9.07 3.94
C LEU A 243 -16.24 9.96 2.91
N ARG A 244 -15.96 9.41 1.72
CA ARG A 244 -15.44 10.17 0.58
C ARG A 244 -16.56 10.52 -0.39
N TYR A 245 -16.60 11.77 -0.81
CA TYR A 245 -17.60 12.28 -1.74
C TYR A 245 -17.18 12.09 -3.19
N ASP A 246 -18.16 12.07 -4.10
CA ASP A 246 -17.91 12.05 -5.55
C ASP A 246 -17.24 13.34 -6.03
N ASP A 247 -17.58 14.47 -5.41
CA ASP A 247 -16.92 15.74 -5.68
C ASP A 247 -15.52 15.73 -5.04
N ALA A 248 -14.50 15.63 -5.90
CA ALA A 248 -13.09 15.65 -5.53
C ALA A 248 -12.71 16.88 -4.66
N ARG A 249 -13.42 18.00 -4.82
CA ARG A 249 -13.15 19.26 -4.10
C ARG A 249 -13.72 19.25 -2.69
N ARG A 250 -14.70 18.40 -2.43
CA ARG A 250 -15.29 18.26 -1.10
C ARG A 250 -14.40 17.42 -0.19
N ALA A 251 -14.11 17.96 0.98
CA ALA A 251 -13.39 17.23 2.01
C ALA A 251 -14.18 16.02 2.51
N ASP A 252 -13.45 14.93 2.77
CA ASP A 252 -14.00 13.76 3.42
C ASP A 252 -14.61 14.12 4.77
N ASP A 253 -15.72 13.49 5.13
CA ASP A 253 -16.15 13.44 6.51
C ASP A 253 -15.52 12.21 7.18
N SER A 254 -15.02 12.36 8.40
CA SER A 254 -14.36 11.26 9.11
C SER A 254 -14.63 11.32 10.60
N TRP A 255 -14.80 10.16 11.21
CA TRP A 255 -15.15 10.04 12.63
C TRP A 255 -14.34 8.94 13.31
N ALA A 256 -13.97 9.19 14.57
CA ALA A 256 -13.44 8.19 15.48
C ALA A 256 -14.42 7.99 16.63
N TYR A 257 -14.69 6.74 16.97
CA TYR A 257 -15.26 6.37 18.25
C TYR A 257 -14.15 5.78 19.12
N ILE A 258 -13.97 6.35 20.31
CA ILE A 258 -13.01 5.85 21.31
C ILE A 258 -13.79 5.43 22.57
N PRO A 259 -13.78 4.13 22.92
CA PRO A 259 -14.59 3.58 24.01
C PRO A 259 -14.37 4.27 25.36
N SER A 260 -13.13 4.61 25.70
CA SER A 260 -12.79 5.31 26.95
C SER A 260 -13.44 6.69 27.06
N LEU A 261 -13.76 7.33 25.93
CA LEU A 261 -14.44 8.61 25.87
C LEU A 261 -15.96 8.48 25.68
N ARG A 262 -16.45 7.28 25.30
CA ARG A 262 -17.86 6.98 24.95
C ARG A 262 -18.50 8.01 24.02
N ARG A 263 -17.71 8.55 23.09
CA ARG A 263 -18.13 9.64 22.20
C ARG A 263 -17.54 9.44 20.81
N VAL A 264 -18.37 9.75 19.82
CA VAL A 264 -17.94 9.92 18.44
C VAL A 264 -17.38 11.33 18.29
N ARG A 265 -16.20 11.46 17.68
CA ARG A 265 -15.56 12.74 17.36
C ARG A 265 -15.25 12.81 15.88
N ARG A 266 -15.42 13.98 15.29
CA ARG A 266 -14.95 14.26 13.93
C ARG A 266 -13.42 14.30 13.92
N ILE A 267 -12.81 13.69 12.92
CA ILE A 267 -11.36 13.66 12.71
C ILE A 267 -11.03 14.69 11.62
N SER A 268 -10.04 15.55 11.89
CA SER A 268 -9.53 16.51 10.91
C SER A 268 -8.59 15.83 9.92
N VAL A 269 -8.31 16.49 8.79
CA VAL A 269 -7.30 16.04 7.81
C VAL A 269 -5.93 15.87 8.47
N GLU A 270 -5.55 16.75 9.42
CA GLU A 270 -4.30 16.65 10.18
C GLU A 270 -4.11 15.29 10.85
N VAL A 271 -5.16 14.78 11.49
CA VAL A 271 -5.11 13.50 12.21
C VAL A 271 -5.06 12.32 11.24
N LYS A 272 -5.47 12.50 9.96
CA LYS A 272 -5.37 11.42 8.95
C LYS A 272 -3.94 11.14 8.54
N SER A 273 -3.10 12.18 8.52
CA SER A 273 -1.66 12.04 8.27
C SER A 273 -0.86 11.74 9.54
N ASP A 274 -1.50 11.52 10.70
CA ASP A 274 -0.83 11.08 11.93
C ASP A 274 -0.76 9.55 12.00
N SER A 275 0.14 9.02 12.81
CA SER A 275 0.31 7.59 12.99
C SER A 275 -0.95 6.97 13.60
N LEU A 276 -1.50 5.95 12.94
CA LEU A 276 -2.68 5.24 13.40
C LEU A 276 -2.35 4.44 14.66
N LEU A 277 -2.81 4.90 15.82
CA LEU A 277 -2.68 4.22 17.12
C LEU A 277 -1.24 3.75 17.44
N GLY A 278 -0.24 4.51 17.00
CA GLY A 278 1.18 4.23 17.22
C GLY A 278 1.85 3.35 16.17
N THR A 279 1.13 2.95 15.11
CA THR A 279 1.71 2.19 13.98
C THR A 279 2.63 3.09 13.16
N ASP A 280 3.39 2.48 12.25
CA ASP A 280 4.15 3.24 11.26
C ASP A 280 3.30 3.72 10.07
N HIS A 281 2.00 3.38 10.03
CA HIS A 281 1.05 3.84 9.02
C HIS A 281 0.28 5.08 9.46
N THR A 282 -0.08 5.92 8.49
CA THR A 282 -1.16 6.90 8.64
C THR A 282 -2.46 6.35 8.03
N LEU A 283 -3.60 7.00 8.31
CA LEU A 283 -4.87 6.65 7.63
C LEU A 283 -4.82 6.94 6.12
N GLU A 284 -3.93 7.82 5.69
CA GLU A 284 -3.69 8.15 4.28
C GLU A 284 -2.76 7.16 3.57
N ASP A 285 -2.11 6.24 4.30
CA ASP A 285 -1.16 5.27 3.74
C ASP A 285 -1.78 3.92 3.39
N PHE A 286 -3.04 3.67 3.77
CA PHE A 286 -3.71 2.43 3.41
C PHE A 286 -3.75 2.26 1.88
N TYR A 287 -3.63 1.02 1.40
CA TYR A 287 -3.48 0.71 -0.03
C TYR A 287 -2.24 1.37 -0.67
N GLY A 288 -1.26 1.86 0.08
CA GLY A 288 -0.16 2.67 -0.46
C GLY A 288 -0.52 4.16 -0.60
N PHE A 289 -1.77 4.48 -0.95
CA PHE A 289 -2.33 5.83 -0.86
C PHE A 289 -3.86 5.82 -0.75
N ASN A 290 -4.36 6.41 0.33
CA ASN A 290 -5.78 6.63 0.61
C ASN A 290 -6.12 8.12 0.84
N GLY A 291 -5.15 9.03 0.66
CA GLY A 291 -5.35 10.47 0.77
C GLY A 291 -6.28 11.03 -0.31
N ARG A 292 -6.50 12.35 -0.28
CA ARG A 292 -7.27 13.06 -1.32
C ARG A 292 -6.33 13.58 -2.39
N PRO A 293 -6.55 13.27 -3.68
CA PRO A 293 -5.65 13.71 -4.76
C PRO A 293 -5.36 15.21 -4.77
N LEU A 294 -6.36 16.06 -4.46
CA LEU A 294 -6.23 17.52 -4.48
C LEU A 294 -5.43 18.11 -3.30
N GLU A 295 -5.03 17.30 -2.33
CA GLU A 295 -4.20 17.74 -1.20
C GLU A 295 -2.70 17.58 -1.48
N HIS A 296 -2.37 17.06 -2.66
CA HIS A 296 -1.01 16.80 -3.12
C HIS A 296 -0.83 17.31 -4.56
N LYS A 297 0.39 17.68 -4.92
CA LYS A 297 0.80 17.74 -6.33
C LYS A 297 1.37 16.39 -6.73
N TRP A 298 1.27 16.08 -8.02
CA TRP A 298 1.66 14.80 -8.59
C TRP A 298 2.57 15.02 -9.77
N GLU A 299 3.52 14.12 -9.96
CA GLU A 299 4.39 14.03 -11.13
C GLU A 299 4.49 12.57 -11.56
N TYR A 300 4.41 12.30 -12.87
CA TYR A 300 4.69 10.98 -13.39
C TYR A 300 6.21 10.76 -13.46
N ALA A 301 6.75 9.92 -12.57
CA ALA A 301 8.19 9.70 -12.44
C ALA A 301 8.74 8.68 -13.46
N GLY A 302 7.86 7.95 -14.14
CA GLY A 302 8.19 7.01 -15.21
C GLY A 302 7.67 5.61 -14.93
N SER A 303 8.25 4.62 -15.61
CA SER A 303 7.91 3.22 -15.43
C SER A 303 9.16 2.36 -15.39
N ALA A 304 9.12 1.27 -14.62
CA ALA A 304 10.20 0.29 -14.56
C ALA A 304 9.62 -1.12 -14.42
N ARG A 305 10.44 -2.13 -14.72
CA ARG A 305 10.10 -3.51 -14.35
C ARG A 305 10.54 -3.77 -12.93
N ILE A 306 9.61 -4.19 -12.09
CA ILE A 306 9.82 -4.36 -10.64
C ILE A 306 9.38 -5.76 -10.24
N LEU A 307 10.18 -6.44 -9.43
CA LEU A 307 9.83 -7.71 -8.80
C LEU A 307 8.91 -7.45 -7.61
N ALA A 308 7.78 -8.15 -7.56
CA ALA A 308 6.83 -8.06 -6.45
C ALA A 308 6.09 -9.36 -6.21
N VAL A 309 5.57 -9.56 -4.99
CA VAL A 309 4.66 -10.67 -4.67
C VAL A 309 3.25 -10.34 -5.18
N ALA A 310 3.06 -10.49 -6.49
CA ALA A 310 1.83 -10.11 -7.18
C ALA A 310 0.70 -11.15 -7.11
N ARG A 311 1.08 -12.43 -6.98
CA ARG A 311 0.18 -13.58 -6.91
C ARG A 311 0.80 -14.62 -5.99
N SER A 312 0.67 -14.39 -4.68
CA SER A 312 1.22 -15.26 -3.65
C SER A 312 0.75 -16.71 -3.80
N ARG A 313 1.66 -17.66 -3.56
CA ARG A 313 1.35 -19.10 -3.48
C ARG A 313 0.74 -19.52 -2.14
N ASN A 314 0.86 -18.66 -1.13
CA ASN A 314 0.55 -18.97 0.25
C ASN A 314 -0.90 -18.59 0.61
N THR A 315 -1.45 -19.17 1.67
CA THR A 315 -2.78 -18.79 2.19
C THR A 315 -2.75 -17.46 2.95
N ASP A 316 -1.60 -17.09 3.50
CA ASP A 316 -1.32 -15.84 4.20
C ASP A 316 0.14 -15.45 3.91
N THR A 317 0.53 -14.21 4.21
CA THR A 317 1.93 -13.80 4.07
C THR A 317 2.81 -14.57 5.04
N VAL A 318 3.82 -15.26 4.51
CA VAL A 318 4.87 -15.91 5.30
C VAL A 318 6.03 -14.94 5.43
N TYR A 319 6.26 -14.46 6.63
CA TYR A 319 7.31 -13.52 6.97
C TYR A 319 8.58 -14.26 7.36
N TYR A 320 9.72 -13.84 6.83
CA TYR A 320 11.03 -14.44 7.10
C TYR A 320 12.16 -13.39 7.14
N GLY A 321 13.40 -13.88 7.18
CA GLY A 321 14.59 -13.06 7.18
C GLY A 321 14.98 -12.55 8.57
N PRO A 322 16.09 -11.82 8.68
CA PRO A 322 16.68 -11.45 9.97
C PRO A 322 15.77 -10.57 10.84
N ASN A 323 14.90 -9.77 10.21
CA ASN A 323 13.98 -8.86 10.90
C ASN A 323 12.51 -9.33 10.85
N GLY A 324 12.23 -10.47 10.21
CA GLY A 324 10.88 -11.03 10.15
C GLY A 324 9.86 -10.19 9.37
N TRP A 325 10.29 -9.40 8.39
CA TRP A 325 9.39 -8.60 7.54
C TRP A 325 9.51 -8.88 6.03
N ALA A 326 10.50 -9.65 5.59
CA ALA A 326 10.61 -10.03 4.20
C ALA A 326 9.58 -11.11 3.87
N PRO A 327 8.97 -11.10 2.67
CA PRO A 327 8.02 -12.15 2.28
C PRO A 327 8.76 -13.36 1.68
N LEU A 328 8.42 -14.57 2.16
CA LEU A 328 8.85 -15.84 1.59
C LEU A 328 7.82 -16.37 0.60
N ASP A 329 7.92 -15.92 -0.65
CA ASP A 329 6.88 -16.17 -1.66
C ASP A 329 7.44 -16.23 -3.09
N ASP A 330 6.53 -16.35 -4.06
CA ASP A 330 6.78 -16.24 -5.48
C ASP A 330 6.79 -14.75 -5.91
N TRP A 331 7.88 -14.34 -6.56
CA TRP A 331 8.14 -12.97 -7.01
C TRP A 331 7.97 -12.87 -8.53
N ALA A 332 7.08 -11.99 -8.96
CA ALA A 332 6.77 -11.75 -10.36
C ALA A 332 7.37 -10.44 -10.83
N LEU A 333 7.97 -10.45 -12.03
CA LEU A 333 8.45 -9.24 -12.67
C LEU A 333 7.28 -8.52 -13.35
N ARG A 334 7.01 -7.29 -12.94
CA ARG A 334 5.83 -6.51 -13.35
C ARG A 334 6.23 -5.15 -13.91
N LYS A 335 5.58 -4.69 -14.99
CA LYS A 335 5.74 -3.30 -15.47
C LYS A 335 4.94 -2.40 -14.54
N MET A 336 5.62 -1.55 -13.79
CA MET A 336 5.00 -0.62 -12.84
C MET A 336 5.21 0.82 -13.27
N ASP A 337 4.16 1.60 -13.14
CA ASP A 337 4.18 3.05 -13.15
C ASP A 337 4.56 3.61 -11.80
N ILE A 338 5.31 4.70 -11.80
CA ILE A 338 5.84 5.34 -10.60
C ILE A 338 5.33 6.77 -10.59
N MET A 339 4.60 7.12 -9.53
CA MET A 339 4.14 8.50 -9.30
C MET A 339 4.88 9.10 -8.12
N ARG A 340 5.26 10.38 -8.26
CA ARG A 340 5.87 11.20 -7.22
C ARG A 340 4.81 12.16 -6.67
N MET A 341 4.61 12.12 -5.36
CA MET A 341 3.61 12.86 -4.61
C MET A 341 4.29 13.95 -3.77
N TYR A 342 3.77 15.17 -3.87
CA TYR A 342 4.20 16.32 -3.07
C TYR A 342 3.04 16.82 -2.21
N PRO A 343 2.99 16.47 -0.92
CA PRO A 343 2.00 17.02 0.00
C PRO A 343 2.03 18.55 0.05
N GLN A 344 0.87 19.19 -0.12
CA GLN A 344 0.80 20.66 -0.17
C GLN A 344 0.69 21.31 1.21
N ARG A 345 0.17 20.58 2.19
CA ARG A 345 0.02 21.09 3.57
C ARG A 345 1.38 21.14 4.26
N SER A 346 1.73 22.29 4.81
CA SER A 346 3.02 22.50 5.52
C SER A 346 3.22 21.51 6.67
N GLY A 347 2.16 21.22 7.43
CA GLY A 347 2.16 20.26 8.54
C GLY A 347 1.97 18.78 8.15
N HIS A 348 2.00 18.43 6.86
CA HIS A 348 2.02 17.02 6.46
C HIS A 348 3.40 16.41 6.80
N PRO A 349 3.50 15.18 7.34
CA PRO A 349 4.77 14.63 7.83
C PRO A 349 5.79 14.36 6.71
N TYR A 350 5.32 13.89 5.54
CA TYR A 350 6.20 13.62 4.40
C TYR A 350 6.53 14.90 3.63
N SER A 351 7.77 15.02 3.13
CA SER A 351 8.13 15.99 2.08
C SER A 351 7.67 15.48 0.71
N GLU A 352 7.91 14.20 0.46
CA GLU A 352 7.63 13.52 -0.80
C GLU A 352 7.33 12.05 -0.57
N LYS A 353 6.60 11.44 -1.51
CA LYS A 353 6.33 10.00 -1.53
C LYS A 353 6.34 9.48 -2.96
N PHE A 354 6.89 8.29 -3.18
CA PHE A 354 6.77 7.57 -4.44
C PHE A 354 5.85 6.37 -4.24
N ILE A 355 5.04 6.07 -5.25
CA ILE A 355 4.10 4.94 -5.23
C ILE A 355 4.24 4.19 -6.55
N TYR A 356 4.40 2.87 -6.45
CA TYR A 356 4.57 1.96 -7.56
C TYR A 356 3.28 1.20 -7.81
N THR A 357 2.69 1.40 -8.99
CA THR A 357 1.42 0.77 -9.40
C THR A 357 1.60 -0.07 -10.65
N ASP A 358 1.12 -1.31 -10.63
CA ASP A 358 1.18 -2.23 -11.77
C ASP A 358 0.34 -1.71 -12.95
N ARG A 359 0.93 -1.74 -14.15
CA ARG A 359 0.30 -1.21 -15.38
C ARG A 359 -0.93 -2.01 -15.81
N GLU A 360 -0.94 -3.31 -15.55
CA GLU A 360 -2.03 -4.20 -15.95
C GLU A 360 -3.22 -4.06 -15.00
N SER A 361 -3.01 -4.23 -13.69
CA SER A 361 -4.08 -4.23 -12.69
C SER A 361 -4.42 -2.86 -12.11
N GLY A 362 -3.46 -1.93 -12.08
CA GLY A 362 -3.55 -0.64 -11.40
C GLY A 362 -3.27 -0.70 -9.89
N GLU A 363 -2.91 -1.85 -9.33
CA GLU A 363 -2.66 -2.03 -7.90
C GLU A 363 -1.23 -1.69 -7.48
N SER A 364 -1.04 -1.31 -6.21
CA SER A 364 0.26 -0.89 -5.68
C SER A 364 1.02 -2.03 -5.00
N TYR A 365 2.35 -2.00 -5.13
CA TYR A 365 3.24 -3.01 -4.51
C TYR A 365 4.30 -2.42 -3.59
N TYR A 366 4.79 -1.22 -3.93
CA TYR A 366 5.78 -0.50 -3.16
C TYR A 366 5.38 0.96 -3.02
N ALA A 367 5.83 1.54 -1.92
CA ALA A 367 5.91 2.98 -1.78
C ALA A 367 7.09 3.32 -0.88
N ASN A 368 7.53 4.58 -0.93
CA ASN A 368 8.59 5.10 -0.08
C ASN A 368 8.34 6.59 0.18
N ALA A 369 8.56 7.02 1.41
CA ALA A 369 8.30 8.39 1.86
C ALA A 369 9.57 9.00 2.47
N PHE A 370 9.72 10.28 2.24
CA PHE A 370 10.83 11.10 2.72
C PHE A 370 10.34 12.09 3.75
N ASP A 371 11.15 12.36 4.76
CA ASP A 371 10.85 13.33 5.81
C ASP A 371 11.06 14.78 5.33
N LYS A 372 10.82 15.77 6.20
CA LYS A 372 11.01 17.19 5.86
C LYS A 372 12.47 17.62 5.65
N ALA A 373 13.45 16.81 6.07
CA ALA A 373 14.85 17.04 5.75
C ALA A 373 15.24 16.51 4.36
N GLY A 374 14.33 15.78 3.70
CA GLY A 374 14.57 15.16 2.40
C GLY A 374 15.27 13.82 2.51
N GLU A 375 15.24 13.19 3.69
CA GLU A 375 15.86 11.90 3.96
C GLU A 375 14.81 10.80 3.88
N LEU A 376 15.21 9.64 3.34
CA LEU A 376 14.37 8.46 3.32
C LEU A 376 13.93 8.09 4.75
N TRP A 377 12.63 7.93 4.93
CA TRP A 377 12.05 7.64 6.23
C TRP A 377 11.33 6.31 6.27
N LYS A 378 10.36 6.09 5.39
CA LYS A 378 9.51 4.90 5.42
C LYS A 378 9.44 4.22 4.07
N ILE A 379 9.30 2.90 4.11
CA ILE A 379 9.06 2.07 2.93
C ILE A 379 7.86 1.15 3.18
N TRP A 380 7.09 0.90 2.12
CA TRP A 380 5.95 -0.01 2.12
C TRP A 380 6.25 -1.22 1.25
N GLN A 381 5.86 -2.39 1.72
CA GLN A 381 5.87 -3.64 0.97
C GLN A 381 4.46 -4.23 1.00
N ILE A 382 3.85 -4.43 -0.16
CA ILE A 382 2.46 -4.84 -0.27
C ILE A 382 2.38 -6.16 -1.03
N GLN A 383 1.89 -7.19 -0.35
CA GLN A 383 1.78 -8.54 -0.89
C GLN A 383 0.34 -8.82 -1.30
N LYS A 384 0.17 -9.48 -2.45
CA LYS A 384 -1.13 -9.74 -3.05
C LYS A 384 -1.33 -11.23 -3.37
N VAL A 385 -2.59 -11.63 -3.41
CA VAL A 385 -3.05 -12.94 -3.89
C VAL A 385 -4.16 -12.74 -4.92
N TRP A 386 -4.26 -13.63 -5.89
CA TRP A 386 -5.29 -13.58 -6.92
C TRP A 386 -6.59 -14.22 -6.45
N THR A 387 -7.73 -13.57 -6.68
CA THR A 387 -9.03 -14.03 -6.14
C THR A 387 -9.52 -15.36 -6.72
N ASP A 388 -9.06 -15.75 -7.90
CA ASP A 388 -9.48 -17.02 -8.52
C ASP A 388 -8.58 -18.21 -8.11
N ASP A 389 -7.61 -17.96 -7.22
CA ASP A 389 -6.66 -18.99 -6.80
C ASP A 389 -7.18 -19.85 -5.63
N PRO A 390 -6.84 -21.15 -5.57
CA PRO A 390 -7.26 -22.04 -4.49
C PRO A 390 -6.81 -21.57 -3.09
N GLN A 391 -5.60 -21.00 -2.97
CA GLN A 391 -5.08 -20.50 -1.70
C GLN A 391 -5.84 -19.29 -1.17
N TYR A 392 -6.42 -18.47 -2.07
CA TYR A 392 -7.31 -17.38 -1.66
C TYR A 392 -8.61 -17.93 -1.07
N ALA A 393 -9.27 -18.87 -1.77
CA ALA A 393 -10.48 -19.52 -1.26
C ALA A 393 -10.22 -20.24 0.08
N ALA A 394 -9.08 -20.92 0.22
CA ALA A 394 -8.68 -21.57 1.46
C ALA A 394 -8.48 -20.57 2.62
N GLN A 395 -7.88 -19.40 2.35
CA GLN A 395 -7.76 -18.33 3.33
C GLN A 395 -9.14 -17.83 3.78
N GLN A 396 -10.06 -17.59 2.84
CA GLN A 396 -11.41 -17.14 3.17
C GLN A 396 -12.10 -18.11 4.14
N VAL A 397 -11.99 -19.42 3.90
CA VAL A 397 -12.52 -20.43 4.82
C VAL A 397 -11.81 -20.38 6.17
N LYS A 398 -10.46 -20.38 6.20
CA LYS A 398 -9.66 -20.41 7.44
C LYS A 398 -9.92 -19.20 8.33
N PHE A 399 -10.12 -18.03 7.73
CA PHE A 399 -10.25 -16.75 8.42
C PHE A 399 -11.65 -16.13 8.34
N LYS A 400 -12.66 -16.95 7.98
CA LYS A 400 -14.08 -16.56 7.96
C LYS A 400 -14.36 -15.33 7.09
N GLY A 401 -13.67 -15.21 5.96
CA GLY A 401 -13.99 -14.24 4.92
C GLY A 401 -15.33 -14.57 4.26
N GLU A 402 -16.01 -13.53 3.77
CA GLU A 402 -17.26 -13.72 3.03
C GLU A 402 -16.99 -14.23 1.60
N PRO A 403 -17.96 -14.90 0.94
CA PRO A 403 -17.75 -15.40 -0.40
C PRO A 403 -17.42 -14.27 -1.40
N THR A 404 -16.35 -14.46 -2.16
CA THR A 404 -16.05 -13.66 -3.36
C THR A 404 -16.61 -14.35 -4.58
N ALA A 405 -17.36 -13.64 -5.43
CA ALA A 405 -17.92 -14.21 -6.64
C ALA A 405 -16.79 -14.64 -7.62
N PRO A 406 -16.88 -15.84 -8.25
CA PRO A 406 -15.93 -16.24 -9.28
C PRO A 406 -15.84 -15.22 -10.41
N GLY A 407 -14.65 -14.99 -10.94
CA GLY A 407 -14.44 -13.99 -12.00
C GLY A 407 -14.41 -12.54 -11.50
N THR A 408 -14.35 -12.33 -10.19
CA THR A 408 -14.08 -11.00 -9.60
C THR A 408 -12.72 -10.45 -10.08
N ARG A 409 -11.74 -11.32 -10.36
CA ARG A 409 -10.44 -10.97 -10.98
C ARG A 409 -9.75 -9.80 -10.29
N MET A 410 -9.47 -9.96 -9.00
CA MET A 410 -8.86 -8.94 -8.15
C MET A 410 -7.52 -9.42 -7.60
N GLN A 411 -6.59 -8.48 -7.40
CA GLN A 411 -5.41 -8.69 -6.56
C GLN A 411 -5.74 -8.29 -5.12
N SER A 412 -6.20 -9.28 -4.36
CA SER A 412 -6.54 -9.10 -2.95
C SER A 412 -5.30 -8.89 -2.10
N PHE A 413 -5.40 -8.06 -1.07
CA PHE A 413 -4.32 -7.91 -0.08
C PHE A 413 -4.09 -9.21 0.68
N GLN A 414 -2.83 -9.57 0.85
CA GLN A 414 -2.37 -10.45 1.91
C GLN A 414 -1.68 -9.67 3.01
N SER A 415 -0.90 -8.64 2.69
CA SER A 415 -0.34 -7.74 3.69
C SER A 415 0.05 -6.36 3.14
N ILE A 416 0.21 -5.40 4.04
CA ILE A 416 0.63 -4.02 3.78
C ILE A 416 1.67 -3.62 4.83
N ASN A 417 2.91 -4.04 4.67
CA ASN A 417 3.94 -3.80 5.69
C ASN A 417 4.53 -2.42 5.54
N VAL A 418 4.89 -1.80 6.66
CA VAL A 418 5.69 -0.58 6.70
C VAL A 418 6.92 -0.77 7.54
N ILE A 419 8.02 -0.24 7.07
CA ILE A 419 9.28 -0.19 7.80
C ILE A 419 9.66 1.29 7.94
N ASP A 420 9.83 1.74 9.19
CA ASP A 420 10.42 3.02 9.55
C ASP A 420 11.93 2.83 9.68
N LEU A 421 12.65 3.29 8.66
CA LEU A 421 14.09 3.13 8.51
C LEU A 421 14.88 4.07 9.42
N GLN A 422 14.27 5.13 9.95
CA GLN A 422 14.93 6.07 10.85
C GLN A 422 14.84 5.62 12.32
N ASN A 423 13.82 4.81 12.65
CA ASN A 423 13.57 4.33 14.02
C ASN A 423 13.76 2.81 14.20
N ASP A 424 14.29 2.13 13.19
CA ASP A 424 14.58 0.67 13.20
C ASP A 424 13.41 -0.19 13.68
N ARG A 425 12.22 0.13 13.17
CA ARG A 425 10.98 -0.57 13.50
C ARG A 425 10.09 -0.72 12.28
N GLY A 426 9.09 -1.58 12.38
CA GLY A 426 8.07 -1.70 11.36
C GLY A 426 6.75 -2.15 11.94
N THR A 427 5.73 -2.07 11.09
CA THR A 427 4.41 -2.59 11.33
C THR A 427 4.07 -3.59 10.22
N LEU A 428 3.93 -4.88 10.57
CA LEU A 428 3.40 -5.89 9.63
C LEU A 428 1.88 -5.83 9.65
N VAL A 429 1.24 -5.89 8.48
CA VAL A 429 -0.21 -5.76 8.39
C VAL A 429 -0.82 -6.91 7.59
N PRO A 430 -0.81 -8.17 8.11
CA PRO A 430 -1.47 -9.27 7.43
C PRO A 430 -2.99 -9.07 7.41
N CYS A 431 -3.56 -9.34 6.24
CA CYS A 431 -4.96 -9.12 5.87
C CYS A 431 -5.64 -10.48 5.66
N ARG A 432 -6.47 -10.89 6.61
CA ARG A 432 -7.04 -12.25 6.67
C ARG A 432 -8.55 -12.24 6.52
N GLY A 433 -9.05 -13.25 5.80
CA GLY A 433 -10.45 -13.32 5.40
C GLY A 433 -10.80 -12.21 4.41
N ALA A 434 -9.85 -11.83 3.56
CA ALA A 434 -10.07 -10.81 2.54
C ALA A 434 -11.12 -11.29 1.53
N SER A 435 -12.08 -10.42 1.19
CA SER A 435 -13.26 -10.76 0.38
C SER A 435 -13.80 -9.55 -0.37
N PHE A 436 -14.55 -9.82 -1.44
CA PHE A 436 -15.28 -8.83 -2.23
C PHE A 436 -16.76 -9.23 -2.29
N PRO A 437 -17.48 -9.16 -1.16
CA PRO A 437 -18.84 -9.65 -1.07
C PRO A 437 -19.80 -8.74 -1.84
N ALA A 438 -20.85 -9.33 -2.42
CA ALA A 438 -22.00 -8.56 -2.87
C ALA A 438 -22.64 -7.88 -1.65
N THR A 439 -22.62 -6.54 -1.62
CA THR A 439 -23.04 -5.78 -0.43
C THR A 439 -24.42 -5.18 -0.63
N ASP A 440 -25.34 -5.40 0.32
CA ASP A 440 -26.65 -4.74 0.33
C ASP A 440 -26.59 -3.37 1.01
N ILE A 441 -27.31 -2.38 0.48
CA ILE A 441 -27.24 -1.00 0.98
C ILE A 441 -27.71 -0.88 2.44
N ASN A 442 -28.63 -1.73 2.90
CA ASN A 442 -29.10 -1.69 4.28
C ASN A 442 -28.06 -2.27 5.24
N GLU A 443 -27.34 -3.30 4.81
CA GLU A 443 -26.20 -3.83 5.58
C GLU A 443 -25.08 -2.81 5.68
N VAL A 444 -24.76 -2.14 4.57
CA VAL A 444 -23.76 -1.06 4.56
C VAL A 444 -24.18 0.08 5.46
N LYS A 445 -25.46 0.46 5.46
CA LYS A 445 -25.97 1.51 6.36
C LYS A 445 -25.79 1.11 7.83
N LYS A 446 -26.07 -0.15 8.19
CA LYS A 446 -25.82 -0.62 9.56
C LYS A 446 -24.34 -0.47 9.89
N THR A 447 -23.43 -0.89 9.02
CA THR A 447 -22.01 -0.95 9.36
C THR A 447 -21.26 0.38 9.22
N HIS A 448 -21.68 1.28 8.34
CA HIS A 448 -20.96 2.49 7.92
C HIS A 448 -21.72 3.82 8.14
N ASP A 449 -22.81 3.82 8.91
CA ASP A 449 -23.46 5.05 9.36
C ASP A 449 -22.88 5.46 10.73
N VAL A 450 -22.55 6.74 10.85
CA VAL A 450 -21.99 7.34 12.06
C VAL A 450 -22.89 7.11 13.28
N ASN A 451 -24.21 7.03 13.07
CA ASN A 451 -25.19 6.80 14.14
C ASN A 451 -25.03 5.43 14.81
N TYR A 452 -24.45 4.45 14.12
CA TYR A 452 -24.21 3.11 14.65
C TYR A 452 -22.82 2.94 15.29
N LEU A 453 -21.93 3.95 15.23
CA LEU A 453 -20.60 3.87 15.85
C LEU A 453 -20.66 3.82 17.38
N THR A 454 -21.73 4.32 18.00
CA THR A 454 -21.90 4.34 19.46
C THR A 454 -22.51 3.07 20.03
N GLU A 455 -23.03 2.17 19.20
CA GLU A 455 -23.85 1.05 19.68
C GLU A 455 -23.05 -0.08 20.37
N GLY A 456 -21.73 0.07 20.51
CA GLY A 456 -20.88 -0.91 21.20
C GLY A 456 -20.89 -2.24 20.47
N ARG A 457 -19.97 -2.40 19.52
CA ARG A 457 -19.81 -3.64 18.76
C ARG A 457 -18.70 -4.50 19.30
#